data_AF-A0A7X7H6D9-F1
#
_entry.id   AF-A0A7X7H6D9-F1
#
_cell.length_a   1.000
_cell.length_b   1.000
_cell.length_c   1.000
_cell.angle_alpha   90.00
_cell.angle_beta   90.00
_cell.angle_gamma   90.00
#
_symmetry.space_group_name_H-M   'P 1'
#
loop_
_entity.id
_entity.type
_entity.pdbx_description
1 polymer ?
#
loop_
_entity_poly.entity_id
_entity_poly.type
_entity_poly.pdbx_seq_one_letter_code
_entity_poly.pdbx_strand_id
1 'polypeptide(L)'
;MTIILGILILAVVVYGLFQFKQLKWFLLAFLVGNIGLFALWHGGNDIRYVIPITPFIYLFFFIGLGSLMVLLWKKITKKTLSNNVVSYAILLLIIWRVPSINDADRAYKAPYHVNQQSYIDAAVLLNERMPQGIVVACRKPEIFTYFAPNLVAVRYPFTTDTKEFLRYLIENNVLIIVLDSLEYSSSPLYLFPFIQETIGTLTFPVYEDGSNGTTSLLYYGRDIGLSLRIKKALE
;
A
#
# COMPACT_ATOMS: atom_id res chain seq x y z
N MET A 1 29.38 6.89 6.06
CA MET A 1 29.65 5.46 5.78
C MET A 1 28.58 4.83 4.89
N THR A 2 27.30 5.07 5.15
CA THR A 2 26.16 4.54 4.35
C THR A 2 26.13 5.00 2.88
N ILE A 3 26.40 6.28 2.62
CA ILE A 3 26.41 6.83 1.25
C ILE A 3 27.52 6.20 0.40
N ILE A 4 28.71 6.05 0.96
CA ILE A 4 29.87 5.46 0.27
C ILE A 4 29.57 4.00 -0.10
N LEU A 5 28.99 3.23 0.83
CA LEU A 5 28.57 1.86 0.57
C LEU A 5 27.50 1.79 -0.54
N GLY A 6 26.52 2.71 -0.51
CA GLY A 6 25.49 2.81 -1.55
C GLY A 6 26.09 3.09 -2.94
N ILE A 7 27.03 4.01 -3.03
CA ILE A 7 27.74 4.32 -4.30
C ILE A 7 28.53 3.11 -4.79
N LEU A 8 29.21 2.39 -3.90
CA LEU A 8 29.95 1.17 -4.26
C LEU A 8 29.01 0.08 -4.80
N ILE A 9 27.86 -0.15 -4.15
CA ILE A 9 26.85 -1.11 -4.61
C ILE A 9 26.34 -0.69 -6.00
N LEU A 10 26.02 0.59 -6.19
CA LEU A 10 25.56 1.11 -7.47
C LEU A 10 26.62 0.93 -8.57
N ALA A 11 27.89 1.17 -8.26
CA ALA A 11 28.98 0.95 -9.20
C ALA A 11 29.08 -0.52 -9.63
N VAL A 12 28.89 -1.47 -8.71
CA VAL A 12 28.86 -2.92 -9.04
C VAL A 12 27.66 -3.26 -9.91
N VAL A 13 26.47 -2.72 -9.61
CA VAL A 13 25.26 -2.89 -10.44
C VAL A 13 25.49 -2.38 -11.86
N VAL A 14 26.00 -1.15 -11.99
CA VAL A 14 26.32 -0.57 -13.30
C VAL A 14 27.35 -1.42 -14.03
N TYR A 15 28.44 -1.82 -13.37
CA TYR A 15 29.45 -2.69 -13.96
C TYR A 15 28.87 -4.02 -14.46
N GLY A 16 27.95 -4.63 -13.70
CA GLY A 16 27.25 -5.85 -14.08
C GLY A 16 26.34 -5.66 -15.30
N LEU A 17 25.62 -4.54 -15.40
CA LEU A 17 24.84 -4.17 -16.58
C LEU A 17 25.75 -4.10 -17.83
N PHE A 18 26.95 -3.54 -17.71
CA PHE A 18 27.90 -3.42 -18.82
C PHE A 18 28.52 -4.76 -19.26
N GLN A 19 28.34 -5.85 -18.51
CA GLN A 19 28.72 -7.20 -18.93
C GLN A 19 27.81 -7.74 -20.04
N PHE A 20 26.60 -7.19 -20.18
CA PHE A 20 25.70 -7.53 -21.28
C PHE A 20 26.17 -6.83 -22.55
N LYS A 21 26.29 -7.58 -23.66
CA LYS A 21 26.86 -7.06 -24.92
C LYS A 21 25.98 -5.97 -25.56
N GLN A 22 25.06 -6.38 -26.42
CA GLN A 22 24.19 -5.46 -27.17
C GLN A 22 22.99 -5.00 -26.33
N LEU A 23 22.53 -5.83 -25.38
CA LEU A 23 21.36 -5.54 -24.54
C LEU A 23 21.59 -4.47 -23.48
N LYS A 24 22.84 -4.09 -23.16
CA LYS A 24 23.14 -3.11 -22.09
C LYS A 24 22.43 -1.78 -22.28
N TRP A 25 22.29 -1.30 -23.51
CA TRP A 25 21.66 0.01 -23.77
C TRP A 25 20.15 -0.03 -23.53
N PHE A 26 19.49 -1.12 -23.94
CA PHE A 26 18.09 -1.36 -23.64
C PHE A 26 17.85 -1.46 -22.12
N LEU A 27 18.67 -2.25 -21.43
CA LEU A 27 18.56 -2.42 -19.98
C LEU A 27 18.89 -1.14 -19.20
N LEU A 28 19.83 -0.33 -19.70
CA LEU A 28 20.16 0.97 -19.14
C LEU A 28 19.00 1.95 -19.32
N ALA A 29 18.41 2.02 -20.52
CA ALA A 29 17.24 2.83 -20.79
C ALA A 29 16.05 2.41 -19.92
N PHE A 30 15.85 1.10 -19.72
CA PHE A 30 14.82 0.57 -18.82
C PHE A 30 15.05 1.01 -17.36
N LEU A 31 16.26 0.88 -16.82
CA LEU A 31 16.58 1.33 -15.47
C LEU A 31 16.41 2.84 -15.30
N VAL A 32 17.00 3.62 -16.20
CA VAL A 32 16.93 5.09 -16.16
C VAL A 32 15.49 5.57 -16.32
N GLY A 33 14.70 4.93 -17.19
CA GLY A 33 13.29 5.24 -17.38
C GLY A 33 12.47 5.03 -16.11
N ASN A 34 12.65 3.89 -15.42
CA ASN A 34 11.96 3.62 -14.15
C ASN A 34 12.42 4.56 -13.01
N ILE A 35 13.72 4.87 -12.94
CA ILE A 35 14.24 5.86 -11.98
C ILE A 35 13.68 7.26 -12.29
N GLY A 36 13.57 7.62 -13.57
CA GLY A 36 12.95 8.87 -14.01
C GLY A 36 11.47 8.93 -13.63
N LEU A 37 10.73 7.84 -13.84
CA LEU A 37 9.34 7.73 -13.39
C LEU A 37 9.23 7.89 -11.87
N PHE A 38 10.11 7.25 -11.11
CA PHE A 38 10.17 7.40 -9.65
C PHE A 38 10.47 8.85 -9.24
N ALA A 39 11.39 9.53 -9.92
CA ALA A 39 11.75 10.92 -9.61
C ALA A 39 10.64 11.92 -9.97
N LEU A 40 9.86 11.64 -11.03
CA LEU A 40 8.79 12.51 -11.51
C LEU A 40 7.44 12.25 -10.82
N TRP A 41 7.23 11.06 -10.27
CA TRP A 41 5.94 10.66 -9.72
C TRP A 41 6.01 10.40 -8.20
N HIS A 42 5.72 11.44 -7.43
CA HIS A 42 5.70 11.43 -5.96
C HIS A 42 4.31 11.09 -5.35
N GLY A 43 3.38 10.58 -6.16
CA GLY A 43 2.01 10.25 -5.75
C GLY A 43 1.89 8.92 -4.99
N GLY A 44 2.31 8.89 -3.71
CA GLY A 44 1.80 7.99 -2.67
C GLY A 44 1.86 6.48 -2.92
N ASN A 45 2.88 5.97 -3.63
CA ASN A 45 3.13 4.53 -3.77
C ASN A 45 4.56 4.20 -4.21
N ASP A 46 5.51 4.63 -3.40
CA ASP A 46 6.95 4.65 -3.71
C ASP A 46 7.51 3.27 -4.09
N ILE A 47 6.96 2.19 -3.53
CA ILE A 47 7.44 0.82 -3.75
C ILE A 47 7.09 0.32 -5.17
N ARG A 48 6.00 0.80 -5.79
CA ARG A 48 5.52 0.29 -7.09
C ARG A 48 6.47 0.59 -8.25
N TYR A 49 7.29 1.63 -8.13
CA TYR A 49 8.31 1.99 -9.11
C TYR A 49 9.62 1.21 -8.91
N VAL A 50 9.84 0.70 -7.70
CA VAL A 50 11.03 -0.09 -7.36
C VAL A 50 10.83 -1.58 -7.66
N ILE A 51 9.62 -2.11 -7.47
CA ILE A 51 9.30 -3.53 -7.72
C ILE A 51 9.75 -4.00 -9.13
N PRO A 52 9.42 -3.29 -10.23
CA PRO A 52 9.79 -3.73 -11.58
C PRO A 52 11.30 -3.77 -11.84
N ILE A 53 12.07 -2.88 -11.19
CA ILE A 53 13.53 -2.81 -11.37
C ILE A 53 14.31 -3.71 -10.42
N THR A 54 13.71 -4.11 -9.30
CA THR A 54 14.29 -4.98 -8.28
C THR A 54 15.00 -6.22 -8.86
N PRO A 55 14.37 -7.07 -9.70
CA PRO A 55 15.03 -8.26 -10.23
C PRO A 55 16.26 -7.93 -11.08
N PHE A 56 16.23 -6.80 -11.81
CA PHE A 56 17.35 -6.36 -12.64
C PHE A 56 18.51 -5.83 -11.78
N ILE A 57 18.21 -5.08 -10.71
CA ILE A 57 19.22 -4.63 -9.75
C ILE A 57 19.94 -5.84 -9.15
N TYR A 58 19.20 -6.86 -8.70
CA TYR A 58 19.80 -8.10 -8.19
C TYR A 58 20.64 -8.82 -9.23
N LEU A 59 20.09 -9.02 -10.43
CA LEU A 59 20.77 -9.69 -11.53
C LEU A 59 22.10 -9.00 -11.86
N PHE A 60 22.08 -7.68 -12.05
CA PHE A 60 23.27 -6.92 -12.40
C PHE A 60 24.26 -6.87 -11.24
N PHE A 61 23.79 -6.75 -9.99
CA PHE A 61 24.68 -6.81 -8.83
C PHE A 61 25.46 -8.13 -8.80
N PHE A 62 24.80 -9.28 -8.92
CA PHE A 62 25.46 -10.58 -8.85
C PHE A 62 26.37 -10.86 -10.05
N ILE A 63 25.96 -10.46 -11.26
CA ILE A 63 26.82 -10.57 -12.46
C ILE A 63 28.05 -9.66 -12.30
N GLY A 64 27.86 -8.42 -11.84
CA GLY A 64 28.95 -7.48 -11.60
C GLY A 64 29.93 -8.00 -10.55
N LEU A 65 29.42 -8.52 -9.44
CA LEU A 65 30.22 -9.13 -8.39
C LEU A 65 31.01 -10.33 -8.91
N GLY A 66 30.37 -11.23 -9.67
CA GLY A 66 31.02 -12.39 -10.26
C GLY A 66 32.13 -12.03 -11.25
N SER A 67 31.86 -11.09 -12.17
CA SER A 67 32.87 -10.57 -13.10
C SER A 67 34.03 -9.89 -12.37
N LEU A 68 33.76 -9.19 -11.27
CA LEU A 68 34.80 -8.57 -10.45
C LEU A 68 35.67 -9.62 -9.74
N MET A 69 35.07 -10.70 -9.23
CA MET A 69 35.80 -11.83 -8.66
C MET A 69 36.73 -12.49 -9.67
N VAL A 70 36.26 -12.76 -10.90
CA VAL A 70 37.11 -13.33 -11.97
C VAL A 70 38.27 -12.40 -12.31
N LEU A 71 37.99 -11.09 -12.43
CA LEU A 71 39.00 -10.09 -12.75
C LEU A 71 40.09 -10.00 -11.67
N LEU A 72 39.67 -9.90 -10.40
CA LEU A 72 40.60 -9.87 -9.26
C LEU A 72 41.40 -11.15 -9.15
N TRP A 73 40.76 -12.31 -9.32
CA TRP A 73 41.42 -13.61 -9.28
C TRP A 73 42.49 -13.74 -10.37
N LYS A 74 42.17 -13.33 -11.60
CA LYS A 74 43.10 -13.32 -12.72
C LYS A 74 44.28 -12.37 -12.46
N LYS A 75 44.03 -11.22 -11.83
CA LYS A 75 45.09 -10.25 -11.48
C LYS A 75 46.06 -10.81 -10.43
N ILE A 76 45.56 -11.55 -9.45
CA ILE A 76 46.36 -12.10 -8.35
C ILE A 76 47.08 -13.39 -8.78
N THR A 77 46.35 -14.34 -9.36
CA THR A 77 46.85 -15.71 -9.60
C THR A 77 47.38 -15.93 -11.02
N LYS A 78 47.17 -14.97 -11.93
CA LYS A 78 47.39 -15.09 -13.38
C LYS A 78 46.59 -16.23 -14.05
N LYS A 79 45.72 -16.93 -13.31
CA LYS A 79 44.85 -18.01 -13.81
C LYS A 79 43.42 -17.50 -13.94
N THR A 80 42.68 -18.04 -14.91
CA THR A 80 41.26 -17.73 -15.07
C THR A 80 40.44 -18.58 -14.09
N LEU A 81 39.59 -17.94 -13.31
CA LEU A 81 38.62 -18.64 -12.47
C LEU A 81 37.44 -19.12 -13.32
N SER A 82 37.00 -20.36 -13.13
CA SER A 82 35.86 -20.90 -13.86
C SER A 82 34.56 -20.17 -13.47
N ASN A 83 33.76 -19.81 -14.48
CA ASN A 83 32.46 -19.17 -14.26
C ASN A 83 31.52 -20.03 -13.41
N ASN A 84 31.63 -21.37 -13.48
CA ASN A 84 30.82 -22.27 -12.66
C ASN A 84 31.16 -22.12 -11.18
N VAL A 85 32.45 -22.02 -10.84
CA VAL A 85 32.90 -21.83 -9.44
C VAL A 85 32.37 -20.51 -8.88
N VAL A 86 32.42 -19.44 -9.66
CA VAL A 86 31.87 -18.14 -9.28
C VAL A 86 30.35 -18.19 -9.11
N SER A 87 29.65 -18.89 -9.99
CA SER A 87 28.20 -19.07 -9.91
C SER A 87 27.79 -19.83 -8.66
N TYR A 88 28.49 -20.92 -8.33
CA TYR A 88 28.26 -21.66 -7.08
C TYR A 88 28.57 -20.83 -5.84
N ALA A 89 29.66 -20.06 -5.86
CA ALA A 89 29.99 -19.15 -4.75
C ALA A 89 28.88 -18.10 -4.52
N ILE A 90 28.32 -17.54 -5.60
CA ILE A 90 27.18 -16.62 -5.52
C ILE A 90 25.93 -17.31 -4.98
N LEU A 91 25.63 -18.53 -5.42
CA LEU A 91 24.49 -19.31 -4.92
C LEU A 91 24.59 -19.56 -3.40
N LEU A 92 25.79 -19.81 -2.89
CA LEU A 92 26.01 -19.95 -1.44
C LEU A 92 25.69 -18.66 -0.66
N LEU A 93 25.89 -17.47 -1.27
CA LEU A 93 25.53 -16.20 -0.63
C LEU A 93 24.01 -16.02 -0.45
N ILE A 94 23.18 -16.73 -1.22
CA ILE A 94 21.72 -16.70 -1.08
C ILE A 94 21.30 -17.31 0.27
N ILE A 95 22.03 -18.30 0.77
CA ILE A 95 21.73 -18.95 2.06
C ILE A 95 21.75 -17.93 3.20
N TRP A 96 22.62 -16.93 3.13
CA TRP A 96 22.69 -15.88 4.15
C TRP A 96 21.45 -14.96 4.18
N ARG A 97 20.63 -14.97 3.13
CA ARG A 97 19.37 -14.20 3.06
C ARG A 97 18.18 -14.91 3.68
N VAL A 98 18.27 -16.21 4.01
CA VAL A 98 17.16 -16.98 4.58
C VAL A 98 16.52 -16.33 5.82
N PRO A 99 17.28 -15.80 6.81
CA PRO A 99 16.68 -15.13 7.96
C PRO A 99 15.85 -13.90 7.57
N SER A 100 16.34 -13.11 6.61
CA SER A 100 15.63 -11.92 6.11
C SER A 100 14.32 -12.27 5.40
N ILE A 101 14.25 -13.43 4.74
CA ILE A 101 13.01 -13.93 4.14
C ILE A 101 12.02 -14.35 5.23
N ASN A 102 12.50 -15.01 6.29
CA ASN A 102 11.67 -15.37 7.43
C ASN A 102 11.16 -14.14 8.19
N ASP A 103 11.96 -13.09 8.31
CA ASP A 103 11.54 -11.81 8.91
C ASP A 103 10.45 -11.15 8.06
N ALA A 104 10.60 -11.15 6.74
CA ALA A 104 9.58 -10.67 5.82
C ALA A 104 8.29 -11.48 5.95
N ASP A 105 8.36 -12.82 5.96
CA ASP A 105 7.20 -13.70 6.15
C ASP A 105 6.48 -13.44 7.48
N ARG A 106 7.25 -13.26 8.57
CA ARG A 106 6.68 -12.86 9.87
C ARG A 106 6.00 -11.51 9.82
N ALA A 107 6.59 -10.53 9.13
CA ALA A 107 5.98 -9.21 8.97
C ALA A 107 4.69 -9.27 8.13
N TYR A 108 4.63 -10.11 7.10
CA TYR A 108 3.41 -10.30 6.30
C TYR A 108 2.29 -11.01 7.06
N LYS A 109 2.65 -11.90 7.98
CA LYS A 109 1.69 -12.62 8.85
C LYS A 109 1.35 -11.84 10.13
N ALA A 110 1.97 -10.69 10.35
CA ALA A 110 1.63 -9.83 11.47
C ALA A 110 0.17 -9.35 11.34
N PRO A 111 -0.53 -9.14 12.46
CA PRO A 111 -1.88 -8.55 12.41
C PRO A 111 -1.85 -7.19 11.71
N TYR A 112 -2.98 -6.81 11.12
CA TYR A 112 -3.13 -5.50 10.50
C TYR A 112 -2.84 -4.38 11.50
N HIS A 113 -2.38 -3.23 10.99
CA HIS A 113 -2.27 -2.04 11.82
C HIS A 113 -3.64 -1.69 12.42
N VAL A 114 -3.67 -1.15 13.63
CA VAL A 114 -4.91 -0.94 14.41
C VAL A 114 -5.97 -0.20 13.60
N ASN A 115 -5.61 0.86 12.87
CA ASN A 115 -6.56 1.63 12.06
C ASN A 115 -7.12 0.85 10.88
N GLN A 116 -6.32 -0.04 10.29
CA GLN A 116 -6.78 -0.93 9.21
C GLN A 116 -7.71 -2.00 9.77
N GLN A 117 -7.37 -2.57 10.93
CA GLN A 117 -8.21 -3.55 11.61
C GLN A 117 -9.56 -2.94 11.99
N SER A 118 -9.59 -1.76 12.62
CA SER A 118 -10.83 -1.06 12.97
C SER A 118 -11.72 -0.79 11.75
N TYR A 119 -11.13 -0.47 10.60
CA TYR A 119 -11.87 -0.26 9.35
C TYR A 119 -12.49 -1.57 8.81
N ILE A 120 -11.75 -2.69 8.91
CA ILE A 120 -12.23 -4.02 8.53
C ILE A 120 -13.33 -4.48 9.47
N ASP A 121 -13.14 -4.33 10.79
CA ASP A 121 -14.12 -4.70 11.81
C ASP A 121 -15.44 -3.94 11.59
N ALA A 122 -15.37 -2.64 11.28
CA ALA A 122 -16.53 -1.83 10.94
C ALA A 122 -17.28 -2.37 9.70
N ALA A 123 -16.56 -2.84 8.68
CA ALA A 123 -17.15 -3.45 7.50
C ALA A 123 -17.86 -4.77 7.83
N VAL A 124 -17.19 -5.66 8.57
CA VAL A 124 -17.75 -6.95 9.01
C VAL A 124 -18.99 -6.75 9.87
N LEU A 125 -18.91 -5.85 10.87
CA LEU A 125 -20.02 -5.53 11.76
C LEU A 125 -21.26 -5.05 11.00
N LEU A 126 -21.07 -4.14 10.05
CA LEU A 126 -22.17 -3.62 9.23
C LEU A 126 -22.74 -4.69 8.31
N ASN A 127 -21.89 -5.56 7.76
CA ASN A 127 -22.33 -6.65 6.89
C ASN A 127 -23.22 -7.67 7.61
N GLU A 128 -22.96 -7.91 8.90
CA GLU A 128 -23.73 -8.83 9.74
C GLU A 128 -25.07 -8.24 10.19
N ARG A 129 -25.12 -6.91 10.41
CA ARG A 129 -26.25 -6.27 11.09
C ARG A 129 -27.18 -5.49 10.15
N MET A 130 -26.72 -5.12 8.95
CA MET A 130 -27.53 -4.33 8.02
C MET A 130 -28.23 -5.20 6.97
N PRO A 131 -29.41 -4.77 6.49
CA PRO A 131 -30.03 -5.37 5.31
C PRO A 131 -29.11 -5.32 4.08
N GLN A 132 -29.30 -6.28 3.17
CA GLN A 132 -28.58 -6.30 1.91
C GLN A 132 -28.90 -5.06 1.06
N GLY A 133 -27.89 -4.53 0.36
CA GLY A 133 -28.03 -3.43 -0.59
C GLY A 133 -27.96 -2.03 0.03
N ILE A 134 -27.71 -1.92 1.34
CA ILE A 134 -27.46 -0.61 1.97
C ILE A 134 -26.21 0.04 1.39
N VAL A 135 -26.30 1.33 1.07
CA VAL A 135 -25.18 2.11 0.53
C VAL A 135 -24.41 2.79 1.66
N VAL A 136 -23.08 2.57 1.66
CA VAL A 136 -22.14 3.09 2.66
C VAL A 136 -21.09 3.94 1.98
N ALA A 137 -20.87 5.17 2.43
CA ALA A 137 -19.79 6.04 1.95
C ALA A 137 -18.53 5.89 2.80
N CYS A 138 -17.39 5.60 2.18
CA CYS A 138 -16.12 5.38 2.88
C CYS A 138 -14.91 5.74 2.01
N ARG A 139 -13.70 5.76 2.60
CA ARG A 139 -12.48 6.11 1.85
C ARG A 139 -12.01 5.03 0.88
N LYS A 140 -12.22 3.75 1.16
CA LYS A 140 -11.74 2.62 0.31
C LYS A 140 -12.90 1.64 0.09
N PRO A 141 -13.83 1.94 -0.84
CA PRO A 141 -14.98 1.08 -1.08
C PRO A 141 -14.59 -0.33 -1.52
N GLU A 142 -13.49 -0.47 -2.27
CA GLU A 142 -13.04 -1.76 -2.77
C GLU A 142 -12.65 -2.72 -1.64
N ILE A 143 -11.94 -2.21 -0.62
CA ILE A 143 -11.58 -2.98 0.58
C ILE A 143 -12.84 -3.21 1.43
N PHE A 144 -13.68 -2.20 1.57
CA PHE A 144 -14.88 -2.29 2.39
C PHE A 144 -15.86 -3.34 1.86
N THR A 145 -16.16 -3.33 0.56
CA THR A 145 -17.01 -4.32 -0.10
C THR A 145 -16.44 -5.73 -0.04
N TYR A 146 -15.11 -5.89 -0.04
CA TYR A 146 -14.50 -7.22 0.14
C TYR A 146 -14.88 -7.86 1.49
N PHE A 147 -14.90 -7.06 2.56
CA PHE A 147 -15.29 -7.51 3.90
C PHE A 147 -16.79 -7.39 4.18
N ALA A 148 -17.52 -6.61 3.37
CA ALA A 148 -18.95 -6.38 3.48
C ALA A 148 -19.69 -6.61 2.16
N PRO A 149 -19.72 -7.85 1.63
CA PRO A 149 -20.29 -8.14 0.31
C PRO A 149 -21.80 -7.93 0.21
N ASN A 150 -22.52 -7.87 1.33
CA ASN A 150 -23.96 -7.58 1.35
C ASN A 150 -24.25 -6.07 1.19
N LEU A 151 -23.23 -5.21 1.31
CA LEU A 151 -23.37 -3.76 1.27
C LEU A 151 -22.79 -3.18 -0.03
N VAL A 152 -23.28 -2.00 -0.40
CA VAL A 152 -22.77 -1.24 -1.54
C VAL A 152 -21.87 -0.13 -1.00
N ALA A 153 -20.55 -0.29 -1.09
CA ALA A 153 -19.63 0.75 -0.66
C ALA A 153 -19.34 1.73 -1.80
N VAL A 154 -19.41 3.03 -1.51
CA VAL A 154 -19.08 4.12 -2.43
C VAL A 154 -18.02 5.03 -1.84
N ARG A 155 -17.25 5.69 -2.71
CA ARG A 155 -16.21 6.63 -2.30
C ARG A 155 -16.82 8.01 -2.06
N TYR A 156 -16.68 8.57 -0.86
CA TYR A 156 -17.11 9.96 -0.63
C TYR A 156 -16.36 10.96 -1.53
N PRO A 157 -16.95 12.11 -1.88
CA PRO A 157 -16.33 13.08 -2.78
C PRO A 157 -15.18 13.81 -2.10
N PHE A 158 -14.13 14.13 -2.86
CA PHE A 158 -12.99 14.92 -2.39
C PHE A 158 -13.26 16.41 -2.62
N THR A 159 -14.23 16.93 -1.90
CA THR A 159 -14.65 18.33 -1.97
C THR A 159 -14.68 18.95 -0.58
N THR A 160 -14.38 20.24 -0.51
CA THR A 160 -14.56 21.06 0.69
C THR A 160 -15.90 21.80 0.67
N ASP A 161 -16.68 21.70 -0.41
CA ASP A 161 -18.03 22.26 -0.49
C ASP A 161 -19.04 21.29 0.16
N THR A 162 -19.53 21.66 1.34
CA THR A 162 -20.50 20.90 2.12
C THR A 162 -21.81 20.65 1.37
N LYS A 163 -22.26 21.56 0.49
CA LYS A 163 -23.48 21.36 -0.31
C LYS A 163 -23.27 20.31 -1.40
N GLU A 164 -22.11 20.34 -2.05
CA GLU A 164 -21.73 19.34 -3.03
C GLU A 164 -21.61 17.96 -2.39
N PHE A 165 -20.98 17.88 -1.22
CA PHE A 165 -20.86 16.64 -0.44
C PHE A 165 -22.25 16.10 -0.07
N LEU A 166 -23.14 16.95 0.45
CA LEU A 166 -24.50 16.55 0.81
C LEU A 166 -25.30 16.07 -0.41
N ARG A 167 -25.21 16.78 -1.53
CA ARG A 167 -25.86 16.38 -2.79
C ARG A 167 -25.39 15.00 -3.22
N TYR A 168 -24.08 14.72 -3.16
CA TYR A 168 -23.53 13.41 -3.46
C TYR A 168 -24.16 12.30 -2.59
N LEU A 169 -24.27 12.53 -1.28
CA LEU A 169 -24.88 11.55 -0.36
C LEU A 169 -26.33 11.24 -0.73
N ILE A 170 -27.09 12.27 -1.11
CA ILE A 170 -28.50 12.16 -1.51
C ILE A 170 -28.63 11.39 -2.83
N GLU A 171 -27.87 11.80 -3.86
CA GLU A 171 -27.92 11.21 -5.21
C GLU A 171 -27.49 9.74 -5.20
N ASN A 172 -26.53 9.37 -4.35
CA ASN A 172 -26.04 8.01 -4.22
C ASN A 172 -26.81 7.18 -3.18
N ASN A 173 -27.88 7.73 -2.58
CA ASN A 173 -28.67 7.07 -1.54
C ASN A 173 -27.84 6.51 -0.37
N VAL A 174 -26.78 7.22 0.00
CA VAL A 174 -25.93 6.84 1.13
C VAL A 174 -26.76 6.84 2.41
N LEU A 175 -26.63 5.80 3.22
CA LEU A 175 -27.28 5.68 4.53
C LEU A 175 -26.27 5.73 5.68
N ILE A 176 -25.03 5.30 5.44
CA ILE A 176 -23.99 5.23 6.46
C ILE A 176 -22.73 5.87 5.89
N ILE A 177 -22.08 6.70 6.69
CA ILE A 177 -20.78 7.30 6.40
C ILE A 177 -19.78 6.68 7.38
N VAL A 178 -18.71 6.11 6.86
CA VAL A 178 -17.63 5.54 7.67
C VAL A 178 -16.57 6.60 7.85
N LEU A 179 -16.41 7.11 9.07
CA LEU A 179 -15.31 7.97 9.45
C LEU A 179 -14.10 7.08 9.81
N ASP A 180 -13.26 6.86 8.80
CA ASP A 180 -12.06 6.05 8.96
C ASP A 180 -10.85 6.85 9.47
N SER A 181 -9.99 6.17 10.20
CA SER A 181 -8.66 6.64 10.61
C SER A 181 -7.54 6.04 9.75
N LEU A 182 -7.85 5.67 8.50
CA LEU A 182 -6.80 5.24 7.58
C LEU A 182 -5.80 6.38 7.39
N GLU A 183 -4.54 6.06 7.19
CA GLU A 183 -3.41 7.01 7.11
C GLU A 183 -3.39 7.84 5.80
N TYR A 184 -4.56 8.20 5.27
CA TYR A 184 -4.73 9.03 4.09
C TYR A 184 -5.17 10.45 4.47
N SER A 185 -4.65 11.44 3.75
CA SER A 185 -4.97 12.85 3.98
C SER A 185 -6.41 13.25 3.64
N SER A 186 -7.14 12.44 2.87
CA SER A 186 -8.48 12.79 2.40
C SER A 186 -9.54 12.85 3.50
N SER A 187 -9.46 11.96 4.49
CA SER A 187 -10.45 11.93 5.59
C SER A 187 -10.35 13.22 6.43
N PRO A 188 -9.16 13.66 6.88
CA PRO A 188 -9.04 14.95 7.57
C PRO A 188 -9.24 16.18 6.66
N LEU A 189 -9.03 16.07 5.34
CA LEU A 189 -9.20 17.22 4.42
C LEU A 189 -10.64 17.45 3.96
N TYR A 190 -11.44 16.39 3.81
CA TYR A 190 -12.76 16.49 3.17
C TYR A 190 -13.88 15.96 4.07
N LEU A 191 -13.73 14.73 4.57
CA LEU A 191 -14.79 14.06 5.33
C LEU A 191 -14.99 14.68 6.73
N PHE A 192 -13.89 14.88 7.46
CA PHE A 192 -13.94 15.40 8.83
C PHE A 192 -14.48 16.85 8.88
N PRO A 193 -14.03 17.80 8.03
CA PRO A 193 -14.62 19.14 7.99
C PRO A 193 -16.12 19.12 7.64
N PHE A 194 -16.53 18.30 6.67
CA PHE A 194 -17.95 18.13 6.33
C PHE A 194 -18.78 17.67 7.53
N ILE A 195 -18.29 16.67 8.27
CA ILE A 195 -18.95 16.19 9.49
C ILE A 195 -19.02 17.32 10.53
N GLN A 196 -17.92 18.04 10.78
CA GLN A 196 -17.90 19.14 11.76
C GLN A 196 -18.91 20.25 11.45
N GLU A 197 -19.05 20.64 10.17
CA GLU A 197 -19.99 21.67 9.75
C GLU A 197 -21.45 21.20 9.83
N THR A 198 -21.69 19.89 9.72
CA THR A 198 -23.05 19.30 9.70
C THR A 198 -23.49 18.68 11.03
N ILE A 199 -22.57 18.51 11.99
CA ILE A 199 -22.84 18.09 13.37
C ILE A 199 -23.82 19.09 14.00
N GLY A 200 -25.03 18.63 14.29
CA GLY A 200 -26.14 19.43 14.82
C GLY A 200 -27.36 19.51 13.88
N THR A 201 -27.16 19.36 12.57
CA THR A 201 -28.25 19.33 11.57
C THR A 201 -28.61 17.90 11.17
N LEU A 202 -27.64 16.99 11.24
CA LEU A 202 -27.81 15.57 10.95
C LEU A 202 -27.67 14.79 12.25
N THR A 203 -28.66 13.95 12.57
CA THR A 203 -28.57 13.02 13.69
C THR A 203 -27.71 11.84 13.24
N PHE A 204 -26.41 11.93 13.46
CA PHE A 204 -25.52 10.78 13.38
C PHE A 204 -25.53 10.10 14.75
N PRO A 205 -26.29 9.01 14.98
CA PRO A 205 -25.98 8.14 16.11
C PRO A 205 -24.55 7.65 15.87
N VAL A 206 -23.57 8.17 16.60
CA VAL A 206 -22.20 7.69 16.50
C VAL A 206 -22.19 6.32 17.15
N TYR A 207 -21.93 5.26 16.37
CA TYR A 207 -21.55 3.98 16.96
C TYR A 207 -20.02 3.97 17.00
N GLU A 208 -19.48 4.27 18.17
CA GLU A 208 -18.14 3.84 18.52
C GLU A 208 -18.25 2.36 18.88
N ASP A 209 -17.66 1.50 18.06
CA ASP A 209 -16.62 0.56 18.50
C ASP A 209 -16.47 -0.55 17.45
N GLY A 210 -15.41 -0.46 16.63
CA GLY A 210 -14.73 -1.65 16.15
C GLY A 210 -13.59 -1.86 17.12
N SER A 211 -13.62 -2.97 17.88
CA SER A 211 -12.71 -3.54 18.91
C SER A 211 -11.58 -2.70 19.57
N ASN A 212 -10.98 -1.72 18.88
CA ASN A 212 -9.86 -0.87 19.27
C ASN A 212 -10.11 0.65 19.12
N GLY A 213 -11.35 1.10 18.85
CA GLY A 213 -11.77 2.50 19.06
C GLY A 213 -11.28 3.59 18.09
N THR A 214 -10.77 3.27 16.88
CA THR A 214 -10.23 4.30 15.96
C THR A 214 -11.05 4.59 14.70
N THR A 215 -12.09 3.81 14.38
CA THR A 215 -13.00 4.08 13.26
C THR A 215 -14.40 4.29 13.81
N SER A 216 -15.05 5.38 13.40
CA SER A 216 -16.40 5.74 13.87
C SER A 216 -17.41 5.55 12.75
N LEU A 217 -18.55 4.93 13.07
CA LEU A 217 -19.67 4.79 12.15
C LEU A 217 -20.66 5.93 12.35
N LEU A 218 -20.89 6.72 11.31
CA LEU A 218 -21.80 7.86 11.32
C LEU A 218 -23.00 7.55 10.45
N TYR A 219 -24.17 7.38 11.06
CA TYR A 219 -25.38 7.07 10.31
C TYR A 219 -25.99 8.35 9.73
N TYR A 220 -26.10 8.40 8.41
CA TYR A 220 -26.78 9.45 7.70
C TYR A 220 -28.24 9.03 7.46
N GLY A 221 -29.11 9.28 8.44
CA GLY A 221 -30.53 8.97 8.35
C GLY A 221 -31.35 10.13 7.75
N ARG A 222 -32.04 9.90 6.62
CA ARG A 222 -33.11 10.80 6.11
C ARG A 222 -34.39 10.78 6.97
N ASP A 223 -34.55 9.74 7.80
CA ASP A 223 -35.68 9.54 8.70
C ASP A 223 -35.16 9.14 10.10
N ILE A 224 -35.53 9.93 11.11
CA ILE A 224 -35.19 9.72 12.53
C ILE A 224 -35.70 8.34 13.00
N GLY A 225 -36.80 7.83 12.45
CA GLY A 225 -37.33 6.50 12.77
C GLY A 225 -36.45 5.36 12.26
N LEU A 226 -35.82 5.52 11.10
CA LEU A 226 -34.92 4.51 10.53
C LEU A 226 -33.58 4.49 11.29
N SER A 227 -33.03 5.67 11.63
CA SER A 227 -31.80 5.75 12.43
C SER A 227 -31.97 5.16 13.84
N LEU A 228 -33.14 5.34 14.47
CA LEU A 228 -33.47 4.73 15.76
C LEU A 228 -33.66 3.20 15.68
N ARG A 229 -34.30 2.69 14.60
CA ARG A 229 -34.45 1.24 14.39
C ARG A 229 -33.11 0.55 14.13
N ILE A 230 -32.24 1.20 13.37
CA ILE A 230 -30.88 0.73 13.12
C ILE A 230 -30.06 0.76 14.40
N LYS A 231 -30.13 1.84 15.19
CA LYS A 231 -29.49 1.92 16.52
C LYS A 231 -29.86 0.71 17.39
N LYS A 232 -31.16 0.37 17.46
CA LYS A 232 -31.66 -0.77 18.24
C LYS A 232 -31.24 -2.14 17.69
N ALA A 233 -30.89 -2.24 16.40
CA ALA A 233 -30.41 -3.49 15.79
C ALA A 233 -28.90 -3.74 16.05
N LEU A 234 -28.19 -2.74 16.59
CA LEU A 234 -26.75 -2.78 16.87
C LEU A 234 -26.41 -2.85 18.36
N GLU A 235 -27.38 -2.59 19.24
CA GLU A 235 -27.31 -2.85 20.69
C GLU A 235 -27.58 -4.34 20.98
#